data_AF-F3QGU0-F1
#
_entry.id   AF-F3QGU0-F1
#
_cell.length_a   1.000
_cell.length_b   1.000
_cell.length_c   1.000
_cell.angle_alpha   90.00
_cell.angle_beta   90.00
_cell.angle_gamma   90.00
#
_symmetry.space_group_name_H-M   'P 1'
#
loop_
_entity.id
_entity.type
_entity.pdbx_description
1 polymer ?
#
loop_
_entity_poly.entity_id
_entity_poly.type
_entity_poly.pdbx_seq_one_letter_code
_entity_poly.pdbx_strand_id
1 'polypeptide(L)'
;MENFKMVEVKDAPRVELHNLLGLTGCEISINELPAKAAVPFVHAHKQNEEVYGVLGGKGQLYIDGQVVDIKAGDWFVIRPNGHRAIHASDDEGIKFICIQTKSGSLQEFTAGDAIILEEKTPWLK
;
A
#
# COMPACT_ATOMS: atom_id res chain seq x y z
N MET A 1 9.02 19.34 16.28
CA MET A 1 8.46 18.12 15.67
C MET A 1 9.25 16.96 16.23
N GLU A 2 8.56 15.90 16.65
CA GLU A 2 9.21 14.66 17.06
C GLU A 2 9.62 13.88 15.81
N ASN A 3 10.81 13.27 15.83
CA ASN A 3 11.31 12.47 14.71
C ASN A 3 10.63 11.09 14.60
N PHE A 4 9.70 10.78 15.51
CA PHE A 4 9.06 9.47 15.62
C PHE A 4 7.60 9.61 16.03
N LYS A 5 6.73 8.81 15.39
CA LYS A 5 5.34 8.62 15.78
C LYS A 5 4.96 7.18 15.53
N MET A 6 4.22 6.58 16.45
CA MET A 6 3.73 5.21 16.36
C MET A 6 2.25 5.16 16.68
N VAL A 7 1.53 4.32 15.91
CA VAL A 7 0.13 4.00 16.15
C VAL A 7 -0.04 2.49 16.06
N GLU A 8 -0.90 1.94 16.92
CA GLU A 8 -1.40 0.58 16.78
C GLU A 8 -2.65 0.60 15.92
N VAL A 9 -2.68 -0.21 14.86
CA VAL A 9 -3.85 -0.32 13.98
C VAL A 9 -4.69 -1.49 14.44
N LYS A 10 -5.94 -1.21 14.86
CA LYS A 10 -6.92 -2.23 15.22
C LYS A 10 -7.46 -2.93 13.98
N ASP A 11 -7.99 -4.13 14.18
CA ASP A 11 -8.62 -4.90 13.11
C ASP A 11 -9.88 -4.19 12.61
N ALA A 12 -9.84 -3.74 11.36
CA ALA A 12 -10.90 -3.00 10.70
C ALA A 12 -10.82 -3.23 9.18
N PRO A 13 -11.96 -3.19 8.46
CA PRO A 13 -11.97 -3.44 7.00
C PRO A 13 -11.09 -2.47 6.21
N ARG A 14 -10.90 -1.24 6.73
CA ARG A 14 -10.01 -0.25 6.14
C ARG A 14 -9.49 0.72 7.19
N VAL A 15 -8.20 1.00 7.15
CA VAL A 15 -7.55 2.02 7.97
C VAL A 15 -6.61 2.85 7.10
N GLU A 16 -6.72 4.18 7.18
CA GLU A 16 -5.85 5.14 6.49
C GLU A 16 -4.86 5.73 7.50
N LEU A 17 -3.59 5.80 7.13
CA LEU A 17 -2.50 6.17 8.04
C LEU A 17 -2.07 7.63 7.92
N HIS A 18 -2.51 8.37 6.89
CA HIS A 18 -2.03 9.73 6.65
C HIS A 18 -2.20 10.66 7.86
N ASN A 19 -3.43 10.79 8.37
CA ASN A 19 -3.67 11.63 9.55
C ASN A 19 -3.14 10.99 10.85
N LEU A 20 -3.22 9.65 10.96
CA LEU A 20 -2.79 8.92 12.15
C LEU A 20 -1.29 9.09 12.40
N LEU A 21 -0.47 9.04 11.35
CA LEU A 21 0.99 9.19 11.42
C LEU A 21 1.48 10.60 11.07
N GLY A 22 0.64 11.46 10.50
CA GLY A 22 1.06 12.76 9.97
C GLY A 22 1.98 12.63 8.75
N LEU A 23 1.65 11.70 7.84
CA LEU A 23 2.47 11.41 6.66
C LEU A 23 2.49 12.61 5.71
N THR A 24 3.66 12.93 5.18
CA THR A 24 3.84 14.05 4.24
C THR A 24 4.31 13.62 2.85
N GLY A 25 4.86 12.41 2.74
CA GLY A 25 5.36 11.86 1.48
C GLY A 25 4.42 10.88 0.77
N CYS A 26 3.41 10.36 1.48
CA CYS A 26 2.48 9.37 0.94
C CYS A 26 1.15 9.33 1.71
N GLU A 27 0.19 8.62 1.12
CA GLU A 27 -0.96 8.03 1.80
C GLU A 27 -0.74 6.51 1.90
N ILE A 28 -1.14 5.89 3.00
CA ILE A 28 -1.05 4.44 3.17
C ILE A 28 -2.38 3.96 3.74
N SER A 29 -3.00 3.01 3.08
CA SER A 29 -4.17 2.31 3.63
C SER A 29 -3.94 0.82 3.75
N ILE A 30 -4.44 0.25 4.85
CA ILE A 30 -4.53 -1.20 5.07
C ILE A 30 -5.99 -1.56 4.83
N ASN A 31 -6.22 -2.53 3.94
CA ASN A 31 -7.55 -2.93 3.49
C ASN A 31 -7.72 -4.43 3.69
N GLU A 32 -8.92 -4.83 4.07
CA GLU A 32 -9.32 -6.22 4.21
C GLU A 32 -10.72 -6.41 3.64
N LEU A 33 -10.82 -7.27 2.63
CA LEU A 33 -12.07 -7.67 2.02
C LEU A 33 -12.36 -9.12 2.42
N PRO A 34 -13.54 -9.42 3.02
CA PRO A 34 -13.94 -10.80 3.25
C PRO A 34 -14.18 -11.52 1.92
N ALA A 35 -14.26 -12.86 1.94
CA ALA A 35 -14.57 -13.64 0.75
C ALA A 35 -15.82 -13.09 0.03
N LYS A 36 -15.78 -13.07 -1.30
CA LYS A 36 -16.81 -12.53 -2.20
C LYS A 36 -17.01 -11.00 -2.16
N ALA A 37 -16.33 -10.28 -1.28
CA ALA A 37 -16.42 -8.81 -1.27
C ALA A 37 -15.55 -8.19 -2.37
N ALA A 38 -16.00 -7.05 -2.88
CA ALA A 38 -15.34 -6.31 -3.94
C ALA A 38 -15.35 -4.81 -3.63
N VAL A 39 -14.34 -4.10 -4.12
CA VAL A 39 -14.43 -2.63 -4.25
C VAL A 39 -15.51 -2.34 -5.30
N PRO A 40 -16.56 -1.55 -5.00
CA PRO A 40 -17.76 -1.48 -5.82
C PRO A 40 -17.64 -0.56 -7.05
N PHE A 41 -16.43 -0.09 -7.36
CA PHE A 41 -16.18 0.83 -8.47
C PHE A 41 -14.77 0.63 -9.05
N VAL A 42 -14.65 0.92 -10.34
CA VAL A 42 -13.37 1.07 -11.02
C VAL A 42 -12.89 2.52 -10.86
N HIS A 43 -11.61 2.72 -10.58
CA HIS A 43 -11.03 4.06 -10.42
C HIS A 43 -9.63 4.18 -11.00
N ALA A 44 -9.22 5.44 -11.23
CA ALA A 44 -7.88 5.84 -11.58
C ALA A 44 -7.51 7.12 -10.82
N HIS A 45 -6.21 7.44 -10.79
CA HIS A 45 -5.70 8.65 -10.13
C HIS A 45 -5.24 9.69 -11.14
N LYS A 46 -5.29 10.96 -10.72
CA LYS A 46 -4.83 12.09 -11.55
C LYS A 46 -3.31 12.19 -11.62
N GLN A 47 -2.62 11.91 -10.51
CA GLN A 47 -1.18 12.17 -10.36
C GLN A 47 -0.43 11.09 -9.58
N ASN A 48 -1.13 10.34 -8.73
CA ASN A 48 -0.51 9.40 -7.83
C ASN A 48 -0.41 8.02 -8.48
N GLU A 49 0.75 7.39 -8.35
CA GLU A 49 0.85 5.95 -8.51
C GLU A 49 0.55 5.27 -7.17
N GLU A 50 0.21 4.00 -7.26
CA GLU A 50 -0.04 3.20 -6.08
C GLU A 50 0.73 1.90 -6.14
N VAL A 51 1.50 1.61 -5.10
CA VAL A 51 2.10 0.30 -4.86
C VAL A 51 1.17 -0.47 -3.95
N TYR A 52 0.84 -1.69 -4.36
CA TYR A 52 0.04 -2.63 -3.59
C TYR A 52 0.94 -3.76 -3.10
N GLY A 53 0.71 -4.19 -1.86
CA GLY A 53 1.28 -5.42 -1.31
C GLY A 53 0.19 -6.28 -0.72
N VAL A 54 -0.02 -7.48 -1.26
CA VAL A 54 -1.00 -8.42 -0.72
C VAL A 54 -0.36 -9.16 0.45
N LEU A 55 -0.89 -8.94 1.65
CA LEU A 55 -0.36 -9.47 2.91
C LEU A 55 -0.96 -10.83 3.29
N GLY A 56 -2.17 -11.11 2.83
CA GLY A 56 -2.89 -12.33 3.16
C GLY A 56 -4.03 -12.62 2.20
N GLY A 57 -4.41 -13.89 2.07
CA GLY A 57 -5.51 -14.31 1.23
C GLY A 57 -5.24 -14.21 -0.27
N LYS A 58 -6.32 -14.18 -1.06
CA LYS A 58 -6.28 -14.17 -2.52
C LYS A 58 -7.53 -13.55 -3.13
N GLY A 59 -7.41 -13.10 -4.38
CA GLY A 59 -8.46 -12.44 -5.11
C GLY A 59 -8.05 -12.13 -6.53
N GLN A 60 -8.69 -11.16 -7.16
CA GLN A 60 -8.31 -10.71 -8.50
C GLN A 60 -8.28 -9.19 -8.57
N LEU A 61 -7.37 -8.69 -9.41
CA LEU A 61 -7.26 -7.31 -9.82
C LEU A 61 -7.86 -7.17 -11.22
N TYR A 62 -8.88 -6.32 -11.36
CA TYR A 62 -9.22 -5.74 -12.65
C TYR A 62 -8.24 -4.60 -12.95
N ILE A 63 -7.62 -4.61 -14.12
CA ILE A 63 -6.76 -3.53 -14.62
C ILE A 63 -6.90 -3.36 -16.13
N ASP A 64 -7.36 -2.19 -16.57
CA ASP A 64 -7.44 -1.80 -17.99
C ASP A 64 -8.12 -2.85 -18.90
N GLY A 65 -9.22 -3.44 -18.42
CA GLY A 65 -9.98 -4.46 -19.15
C GLY A 65 -9.49 -5.89 -18.98
N GLN A 66 -8.42 -6.10 -18.23
CA GLN A 66 -7.87 -7.42 -17.90
C GLN A 66 -8.19 -7.79 -16.46
N VAL A 67 -8.20 -9.09 -16.17
CA VAL A 67 -8.32 -9.63 -14.82
C VAL A 67 -7.09 -10.48 -14.54
N VAL A 68 -6.44 -10.22 -13.40
CA VAL A 68 -5.21 -10.88 -12.98
C VAL A 68 -5.40 -11.44 -11.58
N ASP A 69 -5.03 -12.69 -11.37
CA ASP A 69 -5.03 -13.31 -10.04
C ASP A 69 -3.95 -12.67 -9.16
N ILE A 70 -4.31 -12.39 -7.90
CA ILE A 70 -3.40 -11.85 -6.89
C ILE A 70 -3.54 -12.62 -5.58
N LYS A 71 -2.43 -12.82 -4.87
CA LYS A 71 -2.38 -13.57 -3.61
C LYS A 71 -1.31 -13.04 -2.67
N ALA A 72 -1.36 -13.49 -1.42
CA ALA A 72 -0.37 -13.17 -0.40
C ALA A 72 1.07 -13.31 -0.93
N GLY A 73 1.87 -12.26 -0.74
CA GLY A 73 3.24 -12.14 -1.23
C GLY A 73 3.38 -11.42 -2.56
N ASP A 74 2.30 -11.20 -3.31
CA ASP A 74 2.35 -10.43 -4.56
C ASP A 74 2.47 -8.92 -4.27
N TRP A 75 3.33 -8.27 -5.05
CA TRP A 75 3.52 -6.83 -5.06
C TRP A 75 3.39 -6.29 -6.47
N PHE A 76 2.66 -5.20 -6.63
CA PHE A 76 2.44 -4.60 -7.94
C PHE A 76 2.28 -3.09 -7.83
N VAL A 77 2.56 -2.40 -8.94
CA VAL A 77 2.38 -0.95 -9.06
C VAL A 77 1.32 -0.65 -10.12
N ILE A 78 0.43 0.28 -9.82
CA ILE A 78 -0.54 0.80 -10.77
C ILE A 78 -0.25 2.29 -10.97
N ARG A 79 0.09 2.64 -12.20
CA ARG A 79 0.35 4.03 -12.61
C ARG A 79 -0.94 4.87 -12.56
N PRO A 80 -0.84 6.22 -12.57
CA PRO A 80 -2.03 7.07 -12.38
C PRO A 80 -3.21 6.71 -13.28
N ASN A 81 -2.97 6.47 -14.57
CA ASN A 81 -4.02 6.21 -15.56
C ASN A 81 -4.63 4.80 -15.53
N GLY A 82 -4.08 3.86 -14.75
CA GLY A 82 -4.58 2.48 -14.71
C GLY A 82 -5.96 2.41 -14.08
N HIS A 83 -6.95 1.88 -14.80
CA HIS A 83 -8.31 1.71 -14.30
C HIS A 83 -8.42 0.43 -13.48
N ARG A 84 -8.61 0.54 -12.17
CA ARG A 84 -8.44 -0.56 -11.23
C ARG A 84 -9.67 -0.85 -10.38
N ALA A 85 -9.88 -2.11 -10.03
CA ALA A 85 -10.74 -2.58 -8.95
C ALA A 85 -10.21 -3.92 -8.42
N ILE A 86 -10.36 -4.17 -7.11
CA ILE A 86 -9.94 -5.42 -6.47
C ILE A 86 -11.16 -6.10 -5.85
N HIS A 87 -11.21 -7.43 -5.94
CA HIS A 87 -12.13 -8.23 -5.16
C HIS A 87 -11.43 -9.44 -4.54
N ALA A 88 -11.99 -9.92 -3.44
CA ALA A 88 -11.59 -11.18 -2.81
C ALA A 88 -12.08 -12.38 -3.63
N SER A 89 -11.45 -13.53 -3.43
CA SER A 89 -11.93 -14.81 -3.98
C SER A 89 -13.25 -15.27 -3.34
N ASP A 90 -13.87 -16.29 -3.92
CA ASP A 90 -15.16 -16.81 -3.42
C ASP A 90 -15.04 -17.55 -2.08
N ASP A 91 -13.88 -18.14 -1.80
CA ASP A 91 -13.61 -19.02 -0.66
C ASP A 91 -12.71 -18.39 0.41
N GLU A 92 -12.01 -17.31 0.08
CA GLU A 92 -11.04 -16.67 0.97
C GLU A 92 -11.07 -15.13 0.82
N GLY A 93 -10.90 -14.42 1.94
CA GLY A 93 -10.73 -12.97 1.92
C GLY A 93 -9.38 -12.55 1.31
N ILE A 94 -9.14 -11.24 1.23
CA ILE A 94 -7.85 -10.67 0.84
C ILE A 94 -7.51 -9.48 1.73
N LYS A 95 -6.26 -9.45 2.22
CA LYS A 95 -5.69 -8.35 2.99
C LYS A 95 -4.53 -7.74 2.23
N PHE A 96 -4.55 -6.43 2.03
CA PHE A 96 -3.53 -5.74 1.25
C PHE A 96 -3.28 -4.32 1.77
N ILE A 97 -2.07 -3.82 1.50
CA ILE A 97 -1.73 -2.41 1.69
C ILE A 97 -1.75 -1.69 0.35
N CYS A 98 -2.20 -0.44 0.35
CA CYS A 98 -2.03 0.49 -0.76
C CYS A 98 -1.16 1.65 -0.31
N ILE A 99 -0.05 1.87 -0.99
CA ILE A 99 0.88 2.98 -0.74
C ILE A 99 0.76 3.93 -1.94
N GLN A 100 0.19 5.09 -1.70
CA GLN A 100 -0.07 6.09 -2.73
C GLN A 100 0.96 7.21 -2.63
N THR A 101 1.68 7.45 -3.73
CA THR A 101 2.71 8.49 -3.85
C THR A 101 2.52 9.26 -5.14
N LYS A 102 2.99 10.52 -5.19
CA LYS A 102 2.99 11.27 -6.44
C LYS A 102 3.94 10.60 -7.43
N SER A 103 3.45 10.24 -8.61
CA SER A 103 4.27 9.51 -9.59
C SER A 103 5.47 10.37 -10.03
N GLY A 104 6.66 9.76 -10.00
CA GLY A 104 7.91 10.44 -10.34
C GLY A 104 8.38 11.50 -9.34
N SER A 105 7.84 11.53 -8.10
CA SER A 105 8.29 12.51 -7.09
C SER A 105 9.52 12.09 -6.30
N LEU A 106 9.89 10.80 -6.31
CA LEU A 106 11.08 10.31 -5.63
C LEU A 106 12.33 10.84 -6.33
N GLN A 107 13.21 11.51 -5.58
CA GLN A 107 14.47 12.06 -6.09
C GLN A 107 15.61 11.09 -5.82
N GLU A 108 16.13 11.09 -4.60
CA GLU A 108 17.11 10.13 -4.12
C GLU A 108 16.42 8.97 -3.40
N PHE A 109 17.12 7.85 -3.27
CA PHE A 109 16.60 6.66 -2.61
C PHE A 109 17.73 5.85 -2.00
N THR A 110 17.45 5.16 -0.89
CA THR A 110 18.41 4.29 -0.19
C THR A 110 19.70 5.05 0.15
N ALA A 111 20.88 4.52 -0.21
CA ALA A 111 22.17 5.14 0.03
C ALA A 111 22.38 6.47 -0.71
N GLY A 112 21.56 6.78 -1.71
CA GLY A 112 21.59 8.08 -2.39
C GLY A 112 21.09 9.23 -1.50
N ASP A 113 20.11 8.98 -0.63
CA ASP A 113 19.50 9.95 0.29
C ASP A 113 20.05 9.82 1.73
N ALA A 114 20.54 8.63 2.09
CA ALA A 114 20.94 8.31 3.45
C ALA A 114 22.31 8.91 3.84
N ILE A 115 22.39 9.43 5.07
CA ILE A 115 23.65 9.81 5.73
C ILE A 115 24.01 8.71 6.74
N ILE A 116 25.17 8.06 6.56
CA ILE A 116 25.69 7.09 7.52
C ILE A 116 26.29 7.84 8.71
N LEU A 117 25.71 7.64 9.89
CA LEU A 117 26.21 8.21 11.14
C LEU A 117 27.18 7.24 11.82
N GLU A 118 28.15 7.77 12.58
CA GLU A 118 29.11 6.96 13.34
C GLU A 118 28.47 6.28 14.57
N GLU A 119 27.31 6.76 15.02
CA GLU A 119 26.58 6.20 16.15
C GLU A 119 26.19 4.73 15.88
N LYS A 120 26.45 3.87 16.87
CA LYS A 120 26.04 2.46 16.82
C LYS A 120 24.78 2.22 17.65
N THR A 121 23.89 1.41 17.11
CA THR A 121 22.71 0.94 17.83
C THR A 121 23.09 0.01 18.99
N PRO A 122 22.31 -0.06 20.08
CA PRO A 122 22.61 -0.92 21.24
C PRO A 122 22.76 -2.43 20.94
N TRP A 123 22.19 -2.92 19.85
CA TRP A 123 22.26 -4.32 19.43
C TRP A 123 23.44 -4.64 18.49
N LEU A 124 24.19 -3.64 18.04
CA LEU A 124 25.43 -3.80 17.27
C LEU A 124 26.60 -3.35 18.15
N LYS A 125 26.96 -4.19 19.12
CA LYS A 125 28.23 -4.06 19.86
C LYS A 125 29.37 -4.57 18.98
#